data_AF-A0A0F0H1L8-F1
#
_entry.id   AF-A0A0F0H1L8-F1
#
_cell.length_a   1.000
_cell.length_b   1.000
_cell.length_c   1.000
_cell.angle_alpha   90.00
_cell.angle_beta   90.00
_cell.angle_gamma   90.00
#
_symmetry.space_group_name_H-M   'P 1'
#
loop_
_entity.id
_entity.type
_entity.pdbx_description
1 polymer ?
#
loop_
_entity_poly.entity_id
_entity_poly.type
_entity_poly.pdbx_seq_one_letter_code
_entity_poly.pdbx_strand_id
1 'polypeptide(L)'
;MNAALDTSVPYPTRATLVVGKSTVAVGSAARRADRRAELAPAGADAELAWNPEFLREGYAVGDTLHPNRLVAGLRSERAEQLLREVYATPIAECVPFVVTDFPTAELVKVAANSFLAAK
;
A
#
# COMPACT_ATOMS: atom_id res chain seq x y z
N MET A 1 1.10 16.18 6.34
CA MET A 1 0.27 14.96 6.50
C MET A 1 1.05 13.66 6.21
N ASN A 2 2.33 13.54 6.62
CA ASN A 2 3.20 12.37 6.35
C ASN A 2 3.90 11.80 7.60
N ALA A 3 3.63 12.35 8.80
CA ALA A 3 4.39 12.05 10.00
C ALA A 3 4.15 10.64 10.57
N ALA A 4 2.98 10.05 10.34
CA ALA A 4 2.56 8.81 11.00
C ALA A 4 3.42 7.57 10.64
N LEU A 5 3.90 7.48 9.39
CA LEU A 5 4.77 6.37 8.98
C LEU A 5 6.16 6.52 9.58
N ASP A 6 6.70 7.74 9.61
CA ASP A 6 8.02 8.04 10.17
C ASP A 6 8.02 7.85 11.71
N THR A 7 6.93 8.23 12.40
CA THR A 7 6.81 7.98 13.84
C THR A 7 6.70 6.50 14.16
N SER A 8 6.24 5.66 13.22
CA SER A 8 6.10 4.22 13.44
C SER A 8 7.42 3.44 13.40
N VAL A 9 8.48 4.04 12.84
CA VAL A 9 9.77 3.40 12.55
C VAL A 9 10.48 2.82 13.78
N PRO A 10 10.47 3.45 14.98
CA PRO A 10 11.20 2.93 16.14
C PRO A 10 10.57 1.68 16.79
N TYR A 11 9.33 1.33 16.45
CA TYR A 11 8.55 0.33 17.21
C TYR A 11 8.69 -1.14 16.80
N PRO A 12 8.94 -1.53 15.54
CA PRO A 12 8.98 -2.95 15.19
C PRO A 12 10.26 -3.59 15.73
N THR A 13 10.10 -4.40 16.77
CA THR A 13 11.15 -5.28 17.34
C THR A 13 11.09 -6.71 16.81
N ARG A 14 10.13 -6.99 15.93
CA ARG A 14 9.89 -8.28 15.27
C ARG A 14 9.47 -8.06 13.83
N ALA A 15 9.54 -9.12 13.02
CA ALA A 15 9.10 -9.10 11.64
C ALA A 15 7.67 -8.54 11.51
N THR A 16 7.55 -7.43 10.79
CA THR A 16 6.32 -6.65 10.69
C THR A 16 6.20 -6.10 9.27
N LEU A 17 5.03 -6.26 8.66
CA LEU A 17 4.70 -5.57 7.42
C LEU A 17 3.88 -4.32 7.75
N VAL A 18 4.37 -3.15 7.33
CA VAL A 18 3.59 -1.90 7.37
C VAL A 18 3.05 -1.60 5.98
N VAL A 19 1.79 -1.20 5.89
CA VAL A 19 1.12 -0.93 4.62
C VAL A 19 0.68 0.52 4.57
N GLY A 20 1.26 1.30 3.66
CA GLY A 20 0.79 2.66 3.37
C GLY A 20 -0.40 2.64 2.41
N LYS A 21 -1.50 3.30 2.79
CA LYS A 21 -2.73 3.38 1.98
C LYS A 21 -2.94 4.72 1.28
N SER A 22 -2.34 5.78 1.82
CA SER A 22 -2.59 7.16 1.41
C SER A 22 -2.06 7.49 0.02
N THR A 23 -2.58 8.56 -0.57
CA THR A 23 -2.01 9.12 -1.81
C THR A 23 -0.72 9.85 -1.48
N VAL A 24 0.36 9.52 -2.19
CA VAL A 24 1.68 10.14 -2.06
C VAL A 24 2.27 10.40 -3.45
N ALA A 25 3.24 11.30 -3.53
CA ALA A 25 3.99 11.54 -4.76
C ALA A 25 4.81 10.29 -5.13
N VAL A 26 5.01 10.06 -6.42
CA VAL A 26 5.81 8.94 -6.94
C VAL A 26 7.23 8.95 -6.35
N GLY A 27 7.72 7.78 -5.98
CA GLY A 27 9.00 7.52 -5.32
C GLY A 27 8.98 7.71 -3.80
N SER A 28 7.84 8.05 -3.18
CA SER A 28 7.81 8.31 -1.74
C SER A 28 7.82 7.03 -0.91
N ALA A 29 7.13 5.99 -1.34
CA ALA A 29 7.11 4.69 -0.68
C ALA A 29 8.49 4.03 -0.72
N ALA A 30 9.21 4.12 -1.85
CA ALA A 30 10.58 3.62 -1.96
C ALA A 30 11.52 4.26 -0.94
N ARG A 31 11.58 5.60 -0.88
CA ARG A 31 12.41 6.32 0.11
C ARG A 31 12.07 5.97 1.56
N ARG A 32 10.79 5.72 1.86
CA ARG A 32 10.36 5.32 3.20
C ARG A 32 10.72 3.88 3.53
N ALA A 33 10.65 2.97 2.56
CA ALA A 33 11.10 1.60 2.75
C ALA A 33 12.59 1.56 3.09
N ASP A 34 13.40 2.32 2.35
CA ASP A 34 14.86 2.40 2.56
C ASP A 34 15.18 2.98 3.95
N ARG A 35 14.59 4.14 4.29
CA ARG A 35 14.76 4.76 5.61
C ARG A 35 14.31 3.86 6.77
N ARG A 36 13.26 3.06 6.58
CA ARG A 36 12.77 2.14 7.60
C ARG A 36 13.72 0.97 7.82
N ALA A 37 14.27 0.40 6.75
CA ALA A 37 15.27 -0.65 6.85
C ALA A 37 16.54 -0.18 7.58
N GLU A 38 16.90 1.10 7.44
CA GLU A 38 18.03 1.72 8.14
C GLU A 38 17.78 1.98 9.64
N LEU A 39 16.55 2.34 10.02
CA LEU A 39 16.25 2.89 11.35
C LEU A 39 15.48 1.95 12.27
N ALA A 40 14.77 0.96 11.74
CA ALA A 40 13.96 0.06 12.55
C ALA A 40 14.85 -0.94 13.32
N PRO A 41 14.58 -1.25 14.60
CA PRO A 41 15.32 -2.28 15.33
C PRO A 41 15.29 -3.66 14.67
N ALA A 42 14.19 -3.99 13.98
CA ALA A 42 14.05 -5.23 13.21
C ALA A 42 14.71 -5.18 11.81
N GLY A 43 15.36 -4.06 11.43
CA GLY A 43 16.09 -3.92 10.16
C GLY A 43 15.23 -4.29 8.94
N ALA A 44 15.75 -5.22 8.12
CA ALA A 44 15.09 -5.69 6.90
C ALA A 44 13.76 -6.44 7.16
N ASP A 45 13.52 -6.94 8.37
CA ASP A 45 12.27 -7.64 8.72
C ASP A 45 11.09 -6.66 8.94
N ALA A 46 11.38 -5.37 9.07
CA ALA A 46 10.42 -4.27 9.16
C ALA A 46 10.04 -3.75 7.77
N GLU A 47 9.33 -4.58 7.00
CA GLU A 47 9.00 -4.29 5.61
C GLU A 47 7.90 -3.23 5.43
N LEU A 48 7.90 -2.63 4.24
CA LEU A 48 6.88 -1.68 3.80
C LEU A 48 6.24 -2.19 2.51
N ALA A 49 4.91 -2.12 2.43
CA ALA A 49 4.14 -2.20 1.20
C ALA A 49 3.33 -0.92 1.00
N TRP A 50 2.92 -0.66 -0.24
CA TRP A 50 2.05 0.46 -0.58
C TRP A 50 0.81 -0.03 -1.31
N ASN A 51 -0.37 0.14 -0.70
CA ASN A 51 -1.64 -0.29 -1.26
C ASN A 51 -2.58 0.91 -1.42
N PRO A 52 -2.47 1.68 -2.51
CA PRO A 52 -3.33 2.84 -2.73
C PRO A 52 -4.81 2.47 -2.71
N GLU A 53 -5.63 3.36 -2.16
CA GLU A 53 -7.09 3.21 -2.14
C GLU A 53 -7.77 3.88 -3.34
N PHE A 54 -8.85 3.29 -3.84
CA PHE A 54 -9.60 3.77 -5.02
C PHE A 54 -11.07 4.07 -4.71
N LEU A 55 -11.37 4.38 -3.44
CA LEU A 55 -12.72 4.68 -2.97
C LEU A 55 -13.28 5.92 -3.67
N ARG A 56 -14.57 5.89 -4.02
CA ARG A 56 -15.32 7.05 -4.51
C ARG A 56 -16.05 7.71 -3.34
N GLU A 57 -16.06 9.04 -3.33
CA GLU A 57 -16.86 9.80 -2.35
C GLU A 57 -18.34 9.44 -2.47
N GLY A 58 -19.01 9.23 -1.33
CA GLY A 58 -20.40 8.77 -1.27
C GLY A 58 -20.62 7.26 -1.40
N TYR A 59 -19.59 6.47 -1.76
CA TYR A 59 -19.67 5.00 -1.90
C TYR A 59 -18.62 4.24 -1.08
N ALA A 60 -17.98 4.91 -0.12
CA ALA A 60 -16.81 4.41 0.59
C ALA A 60 -17.03 3.04 1.27
N VAL A 61 -18.22 2.78 1.85
CA VAL A 61 -18.51 1.50 2.52
C VAL A 61 -18.57 0.36 1.49
N GLY A 62 -19.32 0.54 0.40
CA GLY A 62 -19.43 -0.46 -0.66
C GLY A 62 -18.10 -0.71 -1.38
N ASP A 63 -17.37 0.35 -1.70
CA ASP A 63 -16.07 0.26 -2.38
C ASP A 63 -14.97 -0.34 -1.48
N THR A 64 -15.13 -0.28 -0.14
CA THR A 64 -14.21 -0.96 0.80
C THR A 64 -14.47 -2.46 0.85
N LEU A 65 -15.75 -2.87 0.81
CA LEU A 65 -16.14 -4.28 0.87
C LEU A 65 -15.93 -4.99 -0.46
N HIS A 66 -16.22 -4.31 -1.58
CA HIS A 66 -16.12 -4.86 -2.93
C HIS A 66 -15.34 -3.91 -3.85
N PRO A 67 -14.01 -3.78 -3.66
CA PRO A 67 -13.20 -2.92 -4.50
C PRO A 67 -13.16 -3.46 -5.94
N ASN A 68 -13.18 -2.55 -6.94
CA ASN A 68 -13.05 -2.95 -8.35
C ASN A 68 -11.68 -3.58 -8.68
N ARG A 69 -10.65 -3.24 -7.91
CA ARG A 69 -9.29 -3.81 -7.97
C ARG A 69 -8.52 -3.46 -6.71
N LEU A 70 -7.52 -4.29 -6.41
CA LEU A 70 -6.50 -4.05 -5.41
C LEU A 70 -5.15 -3.88 -6.11
N VAL A 71 -4.38 -2.87 -5.73
CA VAL A 71 -3.04 -2.63 -6.27
C VAL A 71 -2.05 -2.60 -5.12
N ALA A 72 -0.97 -3.37 -5.18
CA ALA A 72 0.05 -3.42 -4.14
C ALA A 72 1.44 -3.20 -4.74
N GLY A 73 2.10 -2.11 -4.33
CA GLY A 73 3.51 -1.86 -4.53
C GLY A 73 4.33 -2.50 -3.42
N LEU A 74 5.21 -3.44 -3.75
CA LEU A 74 6.00 -4.19 -2.76
C LEU A 74 7.33 -4.69 -3.35
N ARG A 75 8.21 -5.23 -2.49
CA ARG A 75 9.55 -5.73 -2.88
C ARG A 75 9.83 -7.19 -2.47
N SER A 76 8.90 -7.86 -1.80
CA SER A 76 9.13 -9.22 -1.28
C SER A 76 7.92 -10.12 -1.47
N GLU A 77 8.18 -11.41 -1.67
CA GLU A 77 7.14 -12.43 -1.73
C GLU A 77 6.41 -12.57 -0.39
N ARG A 78 7.10 -12.35 0.74
CA ARG A 78 6.48 -12.38 2.08
C ARG A 78 5.41 -11.30 2.21
N ALA A 79 5.69 -10.08 1.76
CA ALA A 79 4.72 -8.99 1.78
C ALA A 79 3.52 -9.29 0.88
N GLU A 80 3.74 -9.91 -0.27
CA GLU A 80 2.67 -10.34 -1.16
C GLU A 80 1.77 -11.39 -0.50
N GLN A 81 2.36 -12.45 0.08
CA GLN A 81 1.62 -13.51 0.75
C GLN A 81 0.75 -12.96 1.89
N LEU A 82 1.34 -12.12 2.75
CA LEU A 82 0.61 -11.48 3.85
C LEU A 82 -0.53 -10.60 3.34
N LEU A 83 -0.33 -9.83 2.27
CA LEU A 83 -1.41 -9.01 1.69
C LEU A 83 -2.51 -9.87 1.06
N ARG A 84 -2.17 -11.01 0.45
CA ARG A 84 -3.16 -11.94 -0.08
C ARG A 84 -3.99 -12.59 1.02
N GLU A 85 -3.40 -12.87 2.17
CA GLU A 85 -4.14 -13.33 3.35
C GLU A 85 -5.10 -12.24 3.87
N VAL A 86 -4.62 -10.99 3.97
CA VAL A 86 -5.46 -9.84 4.38
C VAL A 86 -6.62 -9.61 3.40
N TYR A 87 -6.37 -9.78 2.10
CA TYR A 87 -7.37 -9.58 1.04
C TYR A 87 -8.01 -10.88 0.55
N ALA A 88 -7.98 -11.96 1.33
CA ALA A 88 -8.47 -13.27 0.91
C ALA A 88 -9.94 -13.22 0.46
N THR A 89 -10.80 -12.48 1.18
CA THR A 89 -12.23 -12.37 0.85
C THR A 89 -12.47 -11.64 -0.49
N PRO A 90 -12.00 -10.39 -0.70
CA PRO A 90 -12.13 -9.76 -2.02
C PRO A 90 -11.54 -10.59 -3.16
N ILE A 91 -10.39 -11.24 -2.95
CA ILE A 91 -9.75 -12.08 -3.97
C ILE A 91 -10.63 -13.28 -4.32
N ALA A 92 -11.24 -13.93 -3.32
CA ALA A 92 -12.17 -15.03 -3.53
C ALA A 92 -13.44 -14.59 -4.29
N GLU A 93 -13.82 -13.32 -4.18
CA GLU A 93 -14.89 -12.68 -4.96
C GLU A 93 -14.43 -12.23 -6.36
N CYS A 94 -13.28 -12.73 -6.83
CA CYS A 94 -12.68 -12.41 -8.12
C CYS A 94 -12.24 -10.94 -8.29
N VAL A 95 -12.01 -10.21 -7.19
CA VAL A 95 -11.39 -8.88 -7.27
C VAL A 95 -9.95 -9.03 -7.76
N PRO A 96 -9.55 -8.35 -8.86
CA PRO A 96 -8.18 -8.39 -9.34
C PRO A 96 -7.19 -7.86 -8.31
N PHE A 97 -6.17 -8.65 -7.99
CA PHE A 97 -5.05 -8.26 -7.12
C PHE A 97 -3.78 -8.07 -7.95
N VAL A 98 -3.40 -6.81 -8.16
CA VAL A 98 -2.29 -6.40 -9.02
C VAL A 98 -1.07 -6.09 -8.16
N VAL A 99 -0.01 -6.87 -8.34
CA VAL A 99 1.28 -6.64 -7.69
C VAL A 99 2.21 -5.89 -8.63
N THR A 100 2.91 -4.90 -8.11
CA THR A 100 3.83 -4.05 -8.88
C THR A 100 4.90 -3.44 -7.98
N ASP A 101 5.76 -2.58 -8.53
CA ASP A 101 6.74 -1.83 -7.76
C ASP A 101 6.12 -0.58 -7.10
N PHE A 102 6.87 0.07 -6.20
CA PHE A 102 6.36 1.26 -5.51
C PHE A 102 5.98 2.41 -6.46
N PRO A 103 6.86 2.85 -7.39
CA PRO A 103 6.53 3.97 -8.27
C PRO A 103 5.27 3.72 -9.10
N THR A 104 5.09 2.51 -9.61
CA THR A 104 3.92 2.14 -10.42
C THR A 104 2.66 2.15 -9.57
N ALA A 105 2.67 1.59 -8.37
CA ALA A 105 1.51 1.62 -7.48
C ALA A 105 1.09 3.06 -7.14
N GLU A 106 2.05 3.95 -6.85
CA GLU A 106 1.79 5.37 -6.59
C GLU A 106 1.24 6.08 -7.84
N LEU A 107 1.80 5.82 -9.02
CA LEU A 107 1.38 6.41 -10.28
C LEU A 107 -0.06 6.02 -10.64
N VAL A 108 -0.45 4.75 -10.44
CA VAL A 108 -1.82 4.27 -10.70
C VAL A 108 -2.85 5.09 -9.92
N LYS A 109 -2.53 5.48 -8.68
CA LYS A 109 -3.42 6.34 -7.88
C LYS A 109 -3.53 7.74 -8.44
N VAL A 110 -2.40 8.35 -8.80
CA VAL A 110 -2.38 9.71 -9.38
C VAL A 110 -3.17 9.73 -10.70
N ALA A 111 -2.91 8.76 -11.58
CA ALA A 111 -3.60 8.65 -12.86
C ALA A 111 -5.13 8.45 -12.69
N ALA A 112 -5.54 7.59 -11.76
CA ALA A 112 -6.95 7.35 -11.47
C ALA A 112 -7.67 8.64 -11.00
N ASN A 113 -7.04 9.39 -10.11
CA ASN A 113 -7.61 10.65 -9.62
C ASN A 113 -7.67 11.73 -10.73
N SER A 114 -6.61 11.86 -11.53
CA SER A 114 -6.58 12.83 -12.65
C SER A 114 -7.63 12.53 -13.72
N PHE A 115 -7.83 11.25 -14.05
CA PHE A 115 -8.84 10.84 -15.03
C PHE A 115 -10.27 11.14 -14.56
N LEU A 116 -10.56 10.97 -13.26
CA LEU A 116 -11.86 11.31 -12.69
C LEU A 116 -12.10 12.82 -12.67
N ALA A 117 -11.06 13.64 -12.46
CA ALA A 117 -11.18 15.09 -12.43
C ALA A 117 -11.36 15.74 -13.81
N ALA A 118 -10.95 15.05 -14.88
CA ALA A 118 -11.10 15.52 -16.26
C ALA A 118 -12.47 15.22 -16.87
N LYS A 119 -13.40 14.65 -16.09
CA LYS A 119 -14.71 14.16 -16.53
C LYS A 119 -15.82 15.02 -15.94
#